data_AF-A0A699WHT3-F1
#
_entry.id   AF-A0A699WHT3-F1
#
_cell.length_a   1.000
_cell.length_b   1.000
_cell.length_c   1.000
_cell.angle_alpha   90.00
_cell.angle_beta   90.00
_cell.angle_gamma   90.00
#
_symmetry.space_group_name_H-M   'P 1'
#
loop_
_entity.id
_entity.type
_entity.pdbx_description
1 polymer ?
#
loop_
_entity_poly.entity_id
_entity_poly.type
_entity_poly.pdbx_seq_one_letter_code
_entity_poly.pdbx_strand_id
1 'polypeptide(L)' 'GFQIYSDASMKGLGCVLMQHGKVIAYASRQLKPYEVNYPTHDLELAAVVFTLKI' A
#
# COMPACT_ATOMS: atom_id res chain seq x y z
N GLY A 1 -19.39 0.63 -3.44
CA GLY A 1 -18.09 1.18 -3.92
C GLY A 1 -16.95 0.56 -3.15
N PHE A 2 -15.79 0.40 -3.78
CA PHE A 2 -14.56 -0.05 -3.12
C PHE A 2 -13.75 1.17 -2.67
N GLN A 3 -13.18 1.10 -1.48
CA GLN A 3 -12.27 2.11 -0.93
C GLN A 3 -10.95 1.45 -0.60
N ILE A 4 -9.87 2.09 -0.99
CA ILE A 4 -8.52 1.64 -0.75
C ILE A 4 -7.85 2.68 0.13
N TYR A 5 -7.27 2.23 1.24
CA TYR A 5 -6.45 3.05 2.10
C TYR A 5 -5.03 2.49 2.04
N SER A 6 -4.08 3.31 1.59
CA SER A 6 -2.67 2.94 1.52
C SER A 6 -1.88 3.81 2.50
N ASP A 7 -1.03 3.16 3.30
CA ASP A 7 -0.08 3.78 4.21
C ASP A 7 1.33 3.47 3.73
N ALA A 8 2.11 4.51 3.43
CA ALA A 8 3.50 4.38 3.03
C ALA A 8 4.40 4.97 4.11
N SER A 9 5.24 4.13 4.69
CA SER A 9 6.26 4.52 5.65
C SER A 9 7.65 4.10 5.17
N MET A 10 8.72 4.72 5.66
CA MET A 10 10.10 4.35 5.32
C MET A 10 10.49 2.91 5.70
N LYS A 11 9.62 2.17 6.40
CA LYS A 11 9.84 0.78 6.80
C LYS A 11 8.96 -0.22 6.06
N GLY A 12 7.86 0.21 5.43
CA GLY A 12 6.87 -0.71 4.90
C GLY A 12 5.71 0.00 4.20
N LEU A 13 5.02 -0.76 3.35
CA LEU A 13 3.78 -0.37 2.69
C LEU A 13 2.65 -1.19 3.31
N GLY A 14 1.60 -0.51 3.75
CA GLY A 14 0.34 -1.10 4.18
C GLY A 14 -0.76 -0.67 3.22
N CYS A 15 -1.70 -1.57 2.94
CA CYS A 15 -2.92 -1.21 2.24
C CYS A 15 -4.11 -2.03 2.75
N VAL A 16 -5.25 -1.37 2.80
CA VAL A 16 -6.51 -1.91 3.32
C VAL A 16 -7.58 -1.69 2.26
N LEU A 17 -8.18 -2.79 1.83
CA LEU A 17 -9.32 -2.76 0.94
C LEU A 17 -10.60 -2.82 1.78
N MET A 18 -11.45 -1.81 1.61
CA MET A 18 -12.74 -1.68 2.26
C MET A 18 -13.86 -1.70 1.23
N GLN A 19 -14.95 -2.40 1.56
CA GLN A 19 -16.17 -2.42 0.77
C GLN A 19 -17.36 -2.21 1.71
N HIS A 20 -18.20 -1.22 1.40
CA HIS A 20 -19.39 -0.89 2.20
C HIS A 20 -19.09 -0.70 3.71
N GLY A 21 -17.94 -0.09 4.05
CA GLY A 21 -17.53 0.17 5.43
C GLY A 21 -16.98 -1.06 6.17
N LYS A 22 -16.83 -2.21 5.51
CA LYS A 22 -16.16 -3.40 6.06
C LYS A 22 -14.81 -3.60 5.40
N VAL A 23 -13.81 -3.97 6.19
CA VAL A 23 -12.52 -4.39 5.66
C VAL A 23 -12.65 -5.77 5.04
N ILE A 24 -12.26 -5.91 3.78
CA ILE A 24 -12.32 -7.16 3.03
C ILE A 24 -10.93 -7.76 2.78
N ALA A 25 -9.88 -6.95 2.73
CA ALA A 25 -8.52 -7.44 2.63
C ALA A 25 -7.51 -6.50 3.29
N TYR A 26 -6.49 -7.10 3.90
CA TYR A 26 -5.27 -6.42 4.33
C TYR A 26 -4.14 -6.94 3.46
N ALA A 27 -3.34 -6.03 2.93
CA ALA A 27 -2.07 -6.40 2.34
C ALA A 27 -0.99 -5.46 2.88
N SER A 28 0.08 -6.04 3.37
CA SER A 28 1.24 -5.28 3.82
C SER A 28 2.49 -5.99 3.34
N ARG A 29 3.50 -5.20 2.96
CA ARG A 29 4.83 -5.69 2.64
C ARG A 29 5.87 -4.76 3.26
N GLN A 30 6.95 -5.34 3.75
CA GLN A 30 8.14 -4.56 4.06
C GLN A 30 8.72 -3.98 2.78
N LEU A 31 9.23 -2.75 2.89
CA LEU A 31 10.05 -2.17 1.85
C LEU A 31 11.37 -2.91 1.81
N LYS A 32 11.81 -3.27 0.62
CA LYS A 32 13.16 -3.80 0.45
C LYS A 32 14.17 -2.68 0.73
N PRO A 33 15.41 -3.00 1.15
CA PRO A 33 16.40 -1.98 1.53
C PRO A 33 16.68 -0.94 0.45
N TYR A 34 16.51 -1.30 -0.82
CA TYR A 34 16.64 -0.36 -1.94
C TYR A 34 15.40 0.52 -2.15
N GLU A 35 14.20 0.01 -1.82
CA GLU A 35 12.94 0.76 -1.91
C GLU A 35 12.85 1.81 -0.80
N VAL A 36 13.53 1.61 0.34
CA VAL A 36 13.61 2.60 1.43
C VAL A 36 14.26 3.92 0.98
N ASN A 37 15.16 3.85 -0.01
CA ASN A 37 15.83 5.03 -0.57
C ASN A 37 15.05 5.67 -1.73
N TYR A 38 13.88 5.12 -2.09
CA TYR A 38 13.07 5.70 -3.15
C TYR A 38 12.41 7.00 -2.71
N PRO A 39 12.27 7.98 -3.61
CA PRO A 39 11.49 9.18 -3.31
C PRO A 39 10.04 8.80 -3.00
N THR A 40 9.38 9.60 -2.15
CA THR A 40 7.99 9.35 -1.72
C THR A 40 7.03 9.10 -2.89
N HIS A 41 7.24 9.79 -4.02
CA HIS A 41 6.50 9.57 -5.27
C HIS A 41 6.54 8.11 -5.78
N ASP A 42 7.69 7.45 -5.72
CA ASP A 42 7.86 6.07 -6.17
C ASP A 42 7.24 5.09 -5.17
N LEU A 43 7.28 5.42 -3.88
CA LEU A 43 6.64 4.66 -2.81
C LEU A 43 5.11 4.70 -2.94
N GLU A 44 4.53 5.86 -3.26
CA GLU A 44 3.11 6.03 -3.57
C GLU A 44 2.70 5.17 -4.77
N LEU A 45 3.48 5.19 -5.85
CA LEU A 45 3.24 4.37 -7.03
C LEU A 45 3.31 2.87 -6.71
N ALA A 46 4.31 2.45 -5.93
CA ALA A 46 4.43 1.07 -5.47
C ALA A 46 3.23 0.63 -4.61
N ALA A 47 2.72 1.53 -3.76
CA ALA A 47 1.52 1.28 -2.95
C ALA A 47 0.28 1.05 -3.84
N VAL A 48 0.08 1.89 -4.86
CA VAL A 48 -1.05 1.78 -5.80
C VAL A 48 -0.96 0.49 -6.62
N VAL A 49 0.20 0.19 -7.18
CA VAL A 49 0.41 -1.05 -7.97
C VAL A 49 0.22 -2.29 -7.09
N PHE A 50 0.72 -2.25 -5.85
CA PHE A 50 0.54 -3.34 -4.90
C PHE A 50 -0.93 -3.56 -4.55
N THR A 51 -1.69 -2.47 -4.38
CA THR A 51 -3.11 -2.58 -4.09
C THR A 51 -3.94 -3.01 -5.32
N LEU A 52 -3.57 -2.58 -6.52
CA LEU A 52 -4.22 -3.03 -7.77
C LEU A 52 -4.03 -4.52 -8.05
N LYS A 53 -3.04 -5.16 -7.42
CA LYS A 53 -2.73 -6.58 -7.57
C LYS A 53 -3.55 -7.47 -6.62
N ILE A 54 -4.27 -6.90 -5.65
CA ILE A 54 -5.16 -7.61 -4.71
C ILE A 54 -6.45 -8.03 -5.39
#